data_AF-A0A7K3PER9-F1
#
_entry.id   AF-A0A7K3PER9-F1
#
_cell.length_a   1.000
_cell.length_b   1.000
_cell.length_c   1.000
_cell.angle_alpha   90.00
_cell.angle_beta   90.00
_cell.angle_gamma   90.00
#
_symmetry.space_group_name_H-M   'P 1'
#
loop_
_entity.id
_entity.type
_entity.pdbx_description
1 polymer ?
#
loop_
_entity_poly.entity_id
_entity_poly.type
_entity_poly.pdbx_seq_one_letter_code
_entity_poly.pdbx_strand_id
1 'polypeptide(L)'
;MDGDEQDETRDAFHELVNMTPAELDKWLDTDASRDAGHHQDGGESVGHASGRRIVGILRKNKGDLTDDDYEHMRKVVGYVRRHQAQRPSGDVRDTRWRHSLMNWGHDPLERHG
;
A
#
# COMPACT_ATOMS: atom_id res chain seq x y z
N MET A 1 21.56 0.01 3.92
CA MET A 1 21.16 -1.39 4.17
C MET A 1 22.11 -2.30 3.45
N ASP A 2 22.32 -3.51 3.93
CA ASP A 2 23.01 -4.52 3.12
C ASP A 2 22.07 -5.07 2.04
N GLY A 3 22.64 -5.80 1.06
CA GLY A 3 21.89 -6.30 -0.08
C GLY A 3 20.84 -7.36 0.30
N ASP A 4 21.10 -8.14 1.34
CA ASP A 4 20.20 -9.20 1.81
C ASP A 4 18.94 -8.58 2.45
N GLU A 5 19.09 -7.55 3.29
CA GLU A 5 17.97 -6.81 3.90
C GLU A 5 17.09 -6.10 2.84
N GLN A 6 17.70 -5.60 1.77
CA GLN A 6 16.99 -5.01 0.64
C GLN A 6 16.17 -6.05 -0.13
N ASP A 7 16.72 -7.25 -0.36
CA ASP A 7 16.03 -8.32 -1.05
C ASP A 7 14.84 -8.85 -0.23
N GLU A 8 15.02 -9.09 1.06
CA GLU A 8 13.92 -9.49 1.96
C GLU A 8 12.81 -8.44 2.02
N THR A 9 13.18 -7.16 2.10
CA THR A 9 12.22 -6.05 2.09
C THR A 9 11.39 -6.02 0.81
N ARG A 10 12.06 -6.16 -0.35
CA ARG A 10 11.40 -6.12 -1.65
C ARG A 10 10.47 -7.31 -1.83
N ASP A 11 10.91 -8.50 -1.44
CA ASP A 11 10.13 -9.72 -1.58
C ASP A 11 8.88 -9.68 -0.69
N ALA A 12 9.01 -9.25 0.57
CA ALA A 12 7.86 -9.04 1.46
C ALA A 12 6.89 -7.94 0.97
N PHE A 13 7.42 -6.91 0.31
CA PHE A 13 6.61 -5.86 -0.29
C PHE A 13 5.77 -6.40 -1.46
N HIS A 14 6.37 -7.14 -2.39
CA HIS A 14 5.64 -7.74 -3.52
C HIS A 14 4.72 -8.88 -3.13
N GLU A 15 4.96 -9.54 -1.99
CA GLU A 15 4.01 -10.50 -1.42
C GLU A 15 2.71 -9.81 -0.95
N LEU A 16 2.83 -8.62 -0.35
CA LEU A 16 1.70 -7.94 0.29
C LEU A 16 1.00 -6.93 -0.62
N VAL A 17 1.71 -6.25 -1.49
CA VAL A 17 1.12 -5.32 -2.46
C VAL A 17 0.60 -6.14 -3.64
N ASN A 18 -0.70 -6.40 -3.63
CA ASN A 18 -1.36 -7.27 -4.60
C ASN A 18 -2.08 -6.49 -5.72
N MET A 19 -2.30 -5.18 -5.56
CA MET A 19 -2.86 -4.35 -6.62
C MET A 19 -1.78 -3.97 -7.64
N THR A 20 -2.08 -4.10 -8.92
CA THR A 20 -1.19 -3.60 -9.98
C THR A 20 -1.09 -2.07 -9.96
N PRO A 21 -0.04 -1.46 -10.56
CA PRO A 21 0.07 0.00 -10.66
C PRO A 21 -1.16 0.65 -11.27
N ALA A 22 -1.78 0.02 -12.26
CA ALA A 22 -2.97 0.54 -12.94
C ALA A 22 -4.23 0.47 -12.07
N GLU A 23 -4.41 -0.61 -11.32
CA GLU A 23 -5.51 -0.75 -10.38
C GLU A 23 -5.39 0.22 -9.21
N LEU A 24 -4.17 0.38 -8.68
CA LEU A 24 -3.91 1.31 -7.60
C LEU A 24 -4.09 2.77 -8.04
N ASP A 25 -3.59 3.17 -9.22
CA ASP A 25 -3.85 4.51 -9.78
C ASP A 25 -5.36 4.77 -9.91
N LYS A 26 -6.09 3.82 -10.51
CA LYS A 26 -7.55 3.94 -10.66
C LYS A 26 -8.27 4.06 -9.31
N TRP A 27 -7.81 3.32 -8.31
CA TRP A 27 -8.35 3.39 -6.96
C TRP A 27 -8.10 4.76 -6.32
N LEU A 28 -6.88 5.28 -6.42
CA LEU A 28 -6.47 6.57 -5.86
C LEU A 28 -7.25 7.75 -6.49
N ASP A 29 -7.73 7.60 -7.71
CA ASP A 29 -8.58 8.62 -8.35
C ASP A 29 -10.00 8.73 -7.78
N THR A 30 -10.40 7.84 -6.87
CA THR A 30 -11.75 7.83 -6.27
C THR A 30 -11.85 8.70 -5.01
N ASP A 31 -13.04 9.25 -4.75
CA ASP A 31 -13.31 9.97 -3.51
C ASP A 31 -13.20 9.05 -2.27
N ALA A 32 -13.59 7.78 -2.42
CA ALA A 32 -13.44 6.79 -1.37
C ALA A 32 -11.98 6.60 -0.92
N SER A 33 -11.04 6.68 -1.87
CA SER A 33 -9.61 6.64 -1.56
C SER A 33 -9.14 7.94 -0.89
N ARG A 34 -9.55 9.10 -1.39
CA ARG A 34 -9.19 10.42 -0.84
C ARG A 34 -9.67 10.60 0.59
N ASP A 35 -10.88 10.13 0.90
CA ASP A 35 -11.53 10.23 2.21
C ASP A 35 -11.04 9.15 3.21
N ALA A 36 -10.36 8.11 2.72
CA ALA A 36 -9.89 7.02 3.56
C ALA A 36 -8.58 7.36 4.27
N GLY A 37 -8.61 7.28 5.60
CA GLY A 37 -7.44 7.35 6.45
C GLY A 37 -7.40 8.59 7.34
N HIS A 38 -6.21 8.89 7.84
CA HIS A 38 -5.97 10.06 8.69
C HIS A 38 -5.43 11.21 7.84
N HIS A 39 -6.07 12.37 7.97
CA HIS A 39 -5.67 13.62 7.33
C HIS A 39 -4.84 14.45 8.32
N GLN A 40 -3.68 14.92 7.91
CA GLN A 40 -2.99 15.99 8.64
C GLN A 40 -3.56 17.32 8.16
N ASP A 41 -4.14 18.10 9.08
CA ASP A 41 -4.56 19.49 8.87
C ASP A 41 -5.47 19.73 7.65
N GLY A 42 -6.33 18.76 7.30
CA GLY A 42 -7.25 18.85 6.16
C GLY A 42 -6.59 18.63 4.79
N GLY A 43 -5.31 18.25 4.76
CA GLY A 43 -4.59 17.83 3.56
C GLY A 43 -4.91 16.39 3.16
N GLU A 44 -4.19 15.90 2.16
CA GLU A 44 -4.26 14.52 1.70
C GLU A 44 -4.01 13.51 2.84
N SER A 45 -4.73 12.38 2.82
CA SER A 45 -4.49 11.32 3.79
C SER A 45 -3.11 10.68 3.61
N VAL A 46 -2.49 10.28 4.73
CA VAL A 46 -1.16 9.62 4.70
C VAL A 46 -1.20 8.34 3.85
N GLY A 47 -2.33 7.63 3.85
CA GLY A 47 -2.51 6.43 3.05
C GLY A 47 -2.56 6.74 1.56
N HIS A 48 -3.35 7.74 1.15
CA HIS A 48 -3.45 8.12 -0.26
C HIS A 48 -2.09 8.59 -0.81
N ALA A 49 -1.33 9.36 -0.01
CA ALA A 49 0.03 9.77 -0.38
C ALA A 49 0.98 8.57 -0.50
N SER A 50 0.83 7.58 0.39
CA SER A 50 1.57 6.32 0.32
C SER A 50 1.24 5.54 -0.95
N GLY A 51 -0.03 5.46 -1.34
CA GLY A 51 -0.46 4.78 -2.55
C GLY A 51 0.20 5.33 -3.81
N ARG A 52 0.27 6.66 -3.97
CA ARG A 52 0.98 7.27 -5.11
C ARG A 52 2.46 6.91 -5.14
N ARG A 53 3.09 6.82 -3.97
CA ARG A 53 4.49 6.42 -3.86
C ARG A 53 4.69 4.94 -4.20
N ILE A 54 3.78 4.07 -3.77
CA ILE A 54 3.76 2.65 -4.14
C ILE A 54 3.67 2.50 -5.66
N VAL A 55 2.79 3.23 -6.35
CA VAL A 55 2.71 3.22 -7.82
C VAL A 55 4.06 3.59 -8.44
N GLY A 56 4.72 4.64 -7.93
CA GLY A 56 6.05 5.04 -8.37
C GLY A 56 7.09 3.94 -8.20
N ILE A 57 7.08 3.27 -7.06
CA ILE A 57 7.99 2.14 -6.74
C ILE A 57 7.73 0.95 -7.68
N LEU A 58 6.48 0.54 -7.87
CA LEU A 58 6.13 -0.60 -8.71
C LEU A 58 6.49 -0.40 -10.20
N ARG A 59 6.74 0.84 -10.64
CA ARG A 59 7.18 1.19 -12.00
C ARG A 59 8.70 1.20 -12.16
N LYS A 60 9.47 1.14 -11.06
CA LYS A 60 10.93 1.13 -11.09
C LYS A 60 11.47 -0.28 -11.31
N ASN A 61 12.62 -0.40 -11.95
CA ASN A 61 13.39 -1.65 -11.93
C ASN A 61 14.19 -1.74 -10.62
N LYS A 62 14.63 -2.94 -10.23
CA LYS A 62 15.44 -3.17 -9.02
C LYS A 62 16.65 -2.21 -8.93
N GLY A 63 17.32 -1.95 -10.05
CA GLY A 63 18.49 -1.07 -10.10
C GLY A 63 18.20 0.42 -9.93
N ASP A 64 16.92 0.82 -10.05
CA ASP A 64 16.47 2.22 -9.92
C ASP A 64 15.91 2.53 -8.52
N LEU A 65 15.85 1.52 -7.64
CA LEU A 65 15.34 1.66 -6.27
C LEU A 65 16.37 2.38 -5.39
N THR A 66 15.91 3.39 -4.66
CA THR A 66 16.72 4.14 -3.69
C THR A 66 16.54 3.59 -2.28
N ASP A 67 17.44 3.94 -1.36
CA ASP A 67 17.28 3.60 0.07
C ASP A 67 15.94 4.10 0.62
N ASP A 68 15.50 5.29 0.21
CA ASP A 68 14.20 5.84 0.57
C ASP A 68 13.05 4.94 0.09
N ASP A 69 13.14 4.36 -1.12
CA ASP A 69 12.12 3.42 -1.62
C ASP A 69 12.04 2.18 -0.72
N TYR A 70 13.18 1.61 -0.32
CA TYR A 70 13.20 0.47 0.60
C TYR A 70 12.65 0.84 1.99
N GLU A 71 12.91 2.05 2.49
CA GLU A 71 12.31 2.54 3.73
C GLU A 71 10.79 2.61 3.63
N HIS A 72 10.29 3.06 2.48
CA HIS A 72 8.86 3.09 2.23
C HIS A 72 8.28 1.68 2.11
N MET A 73 8.93 0.76 1.42
CA MET A 73 8.52 -0.65 1.33
C MET A 73 8.36 -1.26 2.72
N ARG A 74 9.34 -1.09 3.62
CA ARG A 74 9.25 -1.56 5.02
C ARG A 74 8.06 -0.96 5.76
N LYS A 75 7.82 0.35 5.56
CA LYS A 75 6.64 1.03 6.14
C LYS A 75 5.34 0.41 5.64
N VAL A 76 5.25 0.13 4.33
CA VAL A 76 4.07 -0.50 3.70
C VAL A 76 3.84 -1.90 4.25
N VAL A 77 4.88 -2.75 4.26
CA VAL A 77 4.82 -4.11 4.82
C VAL A 77 4.32 -4.09 6.26
N GLY A 78 4.91 -3.24 7.10
CA GLY A 78 4.52 -3.12 8.51
C GLY A 78 3.10 -2.58 8.69
N TYR A 79 2.66 -1.64 7.86
CA TYR A 79 1.30 -1.12 7.89
C TYR A 79 0.28 -2.19 7.50
N VAL A 80 0.46 -2.85 6.35
CA VAL A 80 -0.46 -3.84 5.80
C VAL A 80 -0.62 -5.00 6.77
N ARG A 81 0.47 -5.59 7.30
CA ARG A 81 0.41 -6.70 8.27
C ARG A 81 -0.38 -6.32 9.53
N ARG A 82 -0.08 -5.16 10.12
CA ARG A 82 -0.76 -4.69 11.33
C ARG A 82 -2.24 -4.41 11.08
N HIS A 83 -2.57 -3.80 9.94
CA HIS A 83 -3.94 -3.40 9.66
C HIS A 83 -4.81 -4.59 9.22
N GLN A 84 -4.25 -5.56 8.51
CA GLN A 84 -4.92 -6.84 8.24
C GLN A 84 -5.27 -7.60 9.52
N ALA A 85 -4.39 -7.61 10.53
CA ALA A 85 -4.66 -8.24 11.83
C ALA A 85 -5.86 -7.62 12.59
N GLN A 86 -6.29 -6.41 12.19
CA GLN A 86 -7.43 -5.69 12.76
C GLN A 86 -8.71 -5.85 11.93
N ARG A 87 -8.79 -6.90 11.09
CA ARG A 87 -9.94 -7.14 10.22
C ARG A 87 -11.26 -7.12 11.00
N PRO A 88 -12.21 -6.24 10.65
CA PRO A 88 -13.52 -6.22 11.29
C PRO A 88 -14.32 -7.48 10.94
N SER A 89 -15.26 -7.83 11.82
CA SER A 89 -16.22 -8.90 11.54
C SER A 89 -17.25 -8.43 10.50
N GLY A 90 -17.83 -9.38 9.77
CA GLY A 90 -18.87 -9.12 8.79
C GLY A 90 -18.36 -8.82 7.38
N ASP A 91 -19.20 -8.14 6.59
CA ASP A 91 -18.87 -7.73 5.23
C ASP A 91 -17.93 -6.51 5.25
N VAL A 92 -16.80 -6.62 4.54
CA VAL A 92 -15.74 -5.61 4.53
C VAL A 92 -15.64 -4.86 3.20
N ARG A 93 -16.49 -5.17 2.21
CA ARG A 93 -16.42 -4.63 0.84
C ARG A 93 -16.34 -3.11 0.80
N ASP A 94 -17.19 -2.41 1.54
CA ASP A 94 -17.29 -0.95 1.49
C ASP A 94 -16.97 -0.34 2.86
N THR A 95 -15.79 -0.64 3.39
CA THR A 95 -15.37 -0.22 4.73
C THR A 95 -14.10 0.62 4.68
N ARG A 96 -13.99 1.58 5.62
CA ARG A 96 -12.77 2.36 5.82
C ARG A 96 -11.53 1.47 6.02
N TRP A 97 -11.70 0.30 6.63
CA TRP A 97 -10.62 -0.68 6.82
C TRP A 97 -10.08 -1.17 5.46
N ARG A 98 -10.95 -1.65 4.56
CA ARG A 98 -10.54 -2.11 3.23
C ARG A 98 -9.99 -0.96 2.40
N HIS A 99 -10.68 0.18 2.38
CA HIS A 99 -10.25 1.35 1.61
C HIS A 99 -8.86 1.84 2.04
N SER A 100 -8.58 1.79 3.34
CA SER A 100 -7.27 2.12 3.88
C SER A 100 -6.22 1.08 3.46
N LEU A 101 -6.51 -0.23 3.46
CA LEU A 101 -5.59 -1.22 2.91
C LEU A 101 -5.31 -1.00 1.41
N MET A 102 -6.33 -0.68 0.63
CA MET A 102 -6.19 -0.41 -0.81
C MET A 102 -5.36 0.84 -1.09
N ASN A 103 -5.47 1.88 -0.26
CA ASN A 103 -4.56 3.04 -0.30
C ASN A 103 -3.09 2.65 -0.07
N TRP A 104 -2.84 1.51 0.56
CA TRP A 104 -1.52 0.93 0.79
C TRP A 104 -1.19 -0.21 -0.19
N GLY A 105 -1.90 -0.30 -1.31
CA GLY A 105 -1.66 -1.26 -2.39
C GLY A 105 -2.10 -2.68 -2.11
N HIS A 106 -2.86 -2.90 -1.03
CA HIS A 106 -3.36 -4.22 -0.65
C HIS A 106 -4.90 -4.25 -0.70
N ASP A 107 -5.49 -5.01 -1.61
CA ASP A 107 -6.91 -5.33 -1.57
C ASP A 107 -7.13 -6.72 -0.91
N PRO A 108 -7.67 -6.79 0.33
CA PRO A 108 -7.90 -8.04 1.04
C PRO A 108 -9.04 -8.90 0.45
N LEU A 109 -9.75 -8.40 -0.56
CA LEU A 109 -10.78 -9.14 -1.29
C LEU A 109 -10.32 -9.55 -2.69
N GLU A 110 -9.13 -9.15 -3.10
CA GLU A 110 -8.55 -9.60 -4.35
C GLU A 110 -8.25 -11.09 -4.28
N ARG A 111 -8.60 -11.81 -5.34
CA ARG A 111 -8.26 -13.22 -5.46
C ARG A 111 -6.92 -13.34 -6.13
N HIS A 112 -5.93 -13.84 -5.41
CA HIS A 112 -4.71 -14.37 -6.02
C HIS A 112 -5.11 -15.54 -6.93
N GLY A 113 -4.95 -15.34 -8.24
CA GLY A 113 -5.13 -16.37 -9.26
C GLY A 113 -3.97 -17.34 -9.28
#